data_AF-A0A662T8D7-F1
#
_entry.id   AF-A0A662T8D7-F1
#
_cell.length_a   1.000
_cell.length_b   1.000
_cell.length_c   1.000
_cell.angle_alpha   90.00
_cell.angle_beta   90.00
_cell.angle_gamma   90.00
#
_symmetry.space_group_name_H-M   'P 1'
#
loop_
_entity.id
_entity.type
_entity.pdbx_description
1 polymer ?
#
loop_
_entity_poly.entity_id
_entity_poly.type
_entity_poly.pdbx_seq_one_letter_code
_entity_poly.pdbx_strand_id
1 'polypeptide(L)'
;VTKRILNELRRVGLNISEITTRLRIETIASRQMSVHSKDLKRKIEEKARDIGLIVFPSACCANAYNSSVPCASICYIKGKCLKCPNSCPEKLPKISTEDVFDAVAYFTGRIPNKVEVSDDTVMIKMKLRNVKIIRALETVLRRKVLITK
;
A
#
# COMPACT_ATOMS: atom_id res chain seq x y z
N VAL A 1 13.08 -10.35 12.28
CA VAL A 1 13.70 -11.11 13.39
C VAL A 1 15.21 -11.06 13.23
N THR A 2 15.95 -10.96 14.33
CA THR A 2 17.42 -10.97 14.37
C THR A 2 17.90 -12.19 15.16
N LYS A 3 19.20 -12.51 15.07
CA LYS A 3 19.83 -13.53 15.93
C LYS A 3 19.54 -13.31 17.42
N ARG A 4 19.64 -12.05 17.88
CA ARG A 4 19.34 -11.68 19.27
C ARG A 4 17.90 -12.05 19.64
N ILE A 5 16.92 -11.66 18.82
CA ILE A 5 15.51 -11.97 19.09
C ILE A 5 15.28 -13.48 19.18
N LEU A 6 15.85 -14.28 18.26
CA LEU A 6 15.69 -15.74 18.29
C LEU A 6 16.30 -16.37 19.55
N ASN A 7 17.46 -15.90 19.99
CA ASN A 7 18.10 -16.36 21.21
C ASN A 7 17.25 -16.03 22.46
N GLU A 8 16.68 -14.82 22.53
CA GLU A 8 15.79 -14.43 23.62
C GLU A 8 14.52 -15.29 23.66
N LEU A 9 13.88 -15.52 22.50
CA LEU A 9 12.70 -16.39 22.41
C LEU A 9 13.03 -17.82 22.87
N ARG A 10 14.18 -18.36 22.46
CA ARG A 10 14.64 -19.68 22.90
C ARG A 10 14.92 -19.70 24.41
N ARG A 11 15.51 -18.63 24.96
CA ARG A 11 15.84 -18.51 26.40
C ARG A 11 14.59 -18.55 27.28
N VAL A 12 13.47 -17.99 26.82
CA VAL A 12 12.18 -18.05 27.54
C VAL A 12 11.38 -19.34 27.24
N GLY A 13 11.99 -20.32 26.57
CA GLY A 13 11.38 -21.63 26.32
C GLY A 13 10.43 -21.70 25.13
N LEU A 14 10.38 -20.67 24.27
CA LEU A 14 9.54 -20.72 23.07
C LEU A 14 10.17 -21.57 21.97
N ASN A 15 9.35 -22.42 21.35
CA ASN A 15 9.76 -23.17 20.17
C ASN A 15 9.88 -22.22 18.95
N ILE A 16 11.09 -22.08 18.43
CA ILE A 16 11.39 -21.21 17.29
C ILE A 16 11.51 -21.94 15.94
N SER A 17 11.24 -23.25 15.89
CA SER A 17 11.45 -24.07 14.69
C SER A 17 10.73 -23.52 13.47
N GLU A 18 9.46 -23.15 13.63
CA GLU A 18 8.63 -22.59 12.55
C GLU A 18 9.19 -21.26 12.03
N ILE A 19 9.70 -20.40 12.93
CA ILE A 19 10.32 -19.13 12.55
C ILE A 19 11.58 -19.41 11.72
N THR A 20 12.43 -20.33 12.17
CA THR A 20 13.68 -20.68 11.48
C THR A 20 13.42 -21.31 10.11
N THR A 21 12.47 -22.23 10.00
CA THR A 21 12.07 -22.84 8.72
C THR A 21 11.58 -21.78 7.73
N ARG A 22 10.81 -20.80 8.22
CA ARG A 22 10.27 -19.70 7.39
C ARG A 22 11.28 -18.66 6.98
N LEU A 23 12.47 -18.62 7.58
CA LEU A 23 13.51 -17.68 7.19
C LEU A 23 14.17 -18.05 5.85
N ARG A 24 14.08 -19.32 5.41
CA ARG A 24 14.63 -19.81 4.13
C ARG A 24 16.10 -19.45 3.92
N ILE A 25 16.89 -19.48 4.98
CA ILE A 25 18.30 -19.11 4.98
C ILE A 25 19.07 -20.07 5.87
N GLU A 26 20.29 -20.39 5.46
CA GLU A 26 21.17 -21.31 6.17
C GLU A 26 21.74 -20.68 7.45
N THR A 27 22.05 -19.37 7.40
CA THR A 27 22.75 -18.68 8.49
C THR A 27 22.01 -17.44 8.98
N ILE A 28 21.62 -17.43 10.25
CA ILE A 28 20.91 -16.31 10.87
C ILE A 28 21.87 -15.12 11.03
N ALA A 29 21.58 -14.05 10.30
CA ALA A 29 22.35 -12.81 10.36
C ALA A 29 22.01 -11.97 11.62
N SER A 30 22.91 -11.04 11.96
CA SER A 30 22.69 -10.05 13.01
C SER A 30 21.67 -8.97 12.62
N ARG A 31 21.47 -8.75 11.31
CA ARG A 31 20.50 -7.77 10.76
C ARG A 31 19.05 -8.25 10.87
N GLN A 32 18.10 -7.31 10.74
CA GLN A 32 16.68 -7.62 10.70
C GLN A 32 16.34 -8.45 9.45
N MET A 33 15.76 -9.63 9.67
CA MET A 33 15.32 -10.56 8.63
C MET A 33 13.79 -10.64 8.57
N SER A 34 13.24 -10.71 7.36
CA SER A 34 11.79 -10.89 7.16
C SER A 34 11.43 -12.38 7.30
N VAL A 35 10.40 -12.68 8.09
CA VAL A 35 9.87 -14.05 8.21
C VAL A 35 8.75 -14.22 7.18
N HIS A 36 8.89 -15.21 6.29
CA HIS A 36 7.87 -15.48 5.27
C HIS A 36 6.59 -16.00 5.94
N SER A 37 5.54 -15.18 5.90
CA SER A 37 4.28 -15.40 6.64
C SER A 37 3.03 -15.06 5.82
N LYS A 38 3.13 -15.02 4.49
CA LYS A 38 2.01 -14.66 3.60
C LYS A 38 0.85 -15.66 3.73
N ASP A 39 1.16 -16.94 3.81
CA ASP A 39 0.21 -18.02 4.05
C ASP A 39 -0.51 -17.88 5.40
N LEU A 40 0.21 -17.54 6.47
CA LEU A 40 -0.38 -17.32 7.79
C LEU A 40 -1.35 -16.14 7.78
N LYS A 41 -0.98 -15.03 7.13
CA LYS A 41 -1.87 -13.88 6.95
C LYS A 41 -3.14 -14.30 6.21
N ARG A 42 -3.02 -15.03 5.10
CA ARG A 42 -4.18 -15.54 4.36
C ARG A 42 -5.10 -16.40 5.23
N LYS A 43 -4.54 -17.31 6.05
CA LYS A 43 -5.35 -18.13 6.98
C LYS A 43 -6.11 -17.28 7.99
N ILE A 44 -5.50 -16.21 8.50
CA ILE A 44 -6.17 -15.26 9.41
C ILE A 44 -7.29 -14.52 8.68
N GLU A 45 -7.05 -14.08 7.44
CA GLU A 45 -8.05 -13.40 6.61
C GLU A 45 -9.26 -14.31 6.33
N GLU A 46 -9.04 -15.58 6.01
CA GLU A 46 -10.08 -16.60 5.81
C GLU A 46 -10.88 -16.80 7.11
N LYS A 47 -10.19 -17.08 8.22
CA LYS A 47 -10.88 -17.34 9.50
C LYS A 47 -11.68 -16.14 10.02
N ALA A 48 -11.17 -14.93 9.80
CA ALA A 48 -11.88 -13.71 10.17
C ALA A 48 -13.18 -13.54 9.37
N ARG A 49 -13.16 -13.88 8.06
CA ARG A 49 -14.37 -13.87 7.23
C ARG A 49 -15.38 -14.92 7.66
N ASP A 50 -14.92 -16.11 8.03
CA ASP A 50 -15.79 -17.20 8.50
C ASP A 50 -16.63 -16.81 9.72
N ILE A 51 -16.08 -15.95 10.59
CA ILE A 51 -16.77 -15.44 11.79
C ILE A 51 -17.46 -14.08 11.57
N GLY A 52 -17.59 -13.65 10.31
CA GLY A 52 -18.31 -12.44 9.93
C GLY A 52 -17.54 -11.12 10.11
N LEU A 53 -16.23 -11.16 10.35
CA LEU A 53 -15.43 -9.94 10.47
C LEU A 53 -15.04 -9.37 9.10
N ILE A 54 -15.00 -8.04 9.03
CA ILE A 54 -14.45 -7.32 7.88
C ILE A 54 -12.93 -7.21 8.05
N VAL A 55 -12.20 -7.74 7.08
CA VAL A 55 -10.75 -7.74 7.09
C VAL A 55 -10.22 -6.50 6.36
N PHE A 56 -9.35 -5.75 7.03
CA PHE A 56 -8.63 -4.62 6.44
C PHE A 56 -7.12 -4.94 6.35
N PRO A 57 -6.50 -4.83 5.16
CA PRO A 57 -5.07 -5.15 5.00
C PRO A 57 -4.13 -4.10 5.61
N SER A 58 -4.67 -2.96 6.04
CA SER A 58 -3.93 -1.85 6.64
C SER A 58 -4.86 -0.94 7.44
N ALA A 59 -4.29 -0.17 8.38
CA ALA A 59 -5.02 0.86 9.12
C ALA A 59 -5.67 1.91 8.21
N CYS A 60 -5.03 2.28 7.09
CA CYS A 60 -5.61 3.22 6.14
C CYS A 60 -6.88 2.69 5.47
N CYS A 61 -7.02 1.38 5.25
CA CYS A 61 -8.25 0.80 4.73
C CYS A 61 -9.38 0.83 5.75
N ALA A 62 -9.08 0.58 7.03
CA ALA A 62 -10.06 0.68 8.11
C ALA A 62 -10.58 2.12 8.25
N ASN A 63 -9.68 3.11 8.22
CA ASN A 63 -10.06 4.53 8.26
C ASN A 63 -10.89 4.93 7.04
N ALA A 64 -10.50 4.49 5.85
CA ALA A 64 -11.23 4.77 4.62
C ALA A 64 -12.66 4.22 4.66
N TYR A 65 -12.85 3.00 5.19
CA TYR A 65 -14.15 2.40 5.43
C TYR A 65 -14.98 3.21 6.43
N ASN A 66 -14.40 3.52 7.60
CA ASN A 66 -15.09 4.25 8.66
C ASN A 66 -15.53 5.66 8.20
N SER A 67 -14.71 6.34 7.42
CA SER A 67 -15.00 7.68 6.89
C SER A 67 -15.75 7.66 5.55
N SER A 68 -16.06 6.49 4.99
CA SER A 68 -16.71 6.36 3.68
C SER A 68 -15.99 7.12 2.55
N VAL A 69 -14.65 7.06 2.51
CA VAL A 69 -13.81 7.70 1.48
C VAL A 69 -12.96 6.66 0.75
N PRO A 70 -12.45 6.96 -0.46
CA PRO A 70 -11.51 6.06 -1.14
C PRO A 70 -10.16 6.01 -0.40
N CYS A 71 -9.57 4.82 -0.35
CA CYS A 71 -8.28 4.59 0.31
C CYS A 71 -7.17 5.45 -0.30
N ALA A 72 -6.46 6.19 0.55
CA ALA A 72 -5.36 7.07 0.15
C ALA A 72 -4.18 6.34 -0.51
N SER A 73 -3.97 5.07 -0.16
CA SER A 73 -2.89 4.25 -0.74
C SER A 73 -3.24 3.65 -2.11
N ILE A 74 -4.42 3.98 -2.68
CA ILE A 74 -4.91 3.50 -3.98
C ILE A 74 -4.79 1.98 -4.16
N CYS A 75 -5.03 1.23 -3.08
CA CYS A 75 -4.86 -0.23 -3.05
C CYS A 75 -5.80 -0.96 -4.03
N TYR A 76 -6.93 -0.36 -4.40
CA TYR A 76 -7.86 -0.86 -5.41
C TYR A 76 -7.26 -0.86 -6.82
N ILE A 77 -6.28 0.01 -7.10
CA ILE A 77 -5.51 0.01 -8.36
C ILE A 77 -4.23 -0.83 -8.21
N LYS A 78 -3.53 -0.72 -7.08
CA LYS A 78 -2.19 -1.33 -6.88
C LYS A 78 -2.18 -2.80 -6.44
N GLY A 79 -3.33 -3.48 -6.42
CA GLY A 79 -3.40 -4.92 -6.16
C GLY A 79 -3.23 -5.36 -4.70
N LYS A 80 -3.45 -4.46 -3.73
CA LYS A 80 -3.45 -4.79 -2.29
C LYS A 80 -4.85 -4.79 -1.66
N CYS A 81 -5.88 -4.55 -2.45
CA CYS A 81 -7.27 -4.51 -2.00
C CYS A 81 -7.81 -5.92 -1.74
N LEU A 82 -8.45 -6.11 -0.59
CA LEU A 82 -9.16 -7.35 -0.22
C LEU A 82 -10.66 -7.30 -0.53
N LYS A 83 -11.10 -6.35 -1.38
CA LYS A 83 -12.50 -6.11 -1.78
C LYS A 83 -13.45 -6.03 -0.57
N CYS A 84 -13.09 -5.21 0.42
CA CYS A 84 -13.99 -4.93 1.54
C CYS A 84 -15.21 -4.10 1.09
N PRO A 85 -16.27 -4.02 1.91
CA PRO A 85 -17.51 -3.31 1.55
C PRO A 85 -17.39 -1.79 1.38
N ASN A 86 -16.18 -1.21 1.44
CA ASN A 86 -16.02 0.24 1.26
C ASN A 86 -16.23 0.70 -0.19
N SER A 87 -16.12 -0.19 -1.19
CA SER A 87 -16.28 0.15 -2.61
C SER A 87 -15.50 1.40 -3.06
N CYS A 88 -14.19 1.45 -2.78
CA CYS A 88 -13.35 2.63 -3.06
C CYS A 88 -13.49 3.21 -4.48
N PRO A 89 -13.55 2.40 -5.57
CA PRO A 89 -13.67 2.94 -6.93
C PRO A 89 -14.94 3.77 -7.18
N GLU A 90 -16.03 3.47 -6.49
CA GLU A 90 -17.31 4.20 -6.63
C GLU A 90 -17.29 5.56 -5.92
N LYS A 91 -16.31 5.75 -5.02
CA LYS A 91 -16.19 6.94 -4.17
C LYS A 91 -15.08 7.88 -4.64
N LEU A 92 -14.56 7.69 -5.86
CA LEU A 92 -13.47 8.52 -6.37
C LEU A 92 -13.95 9.96 -6.56
N PRO A 93 -13.19 10.96 -6.08
CA PRO A 93 -13.53 12.35 -6.33
C PRO A 93 -13.44 12.63 -7.83
N LYS A 94 -14.39 13.38 -8.40
CA LYS A 94 -14.22 13.92 -9.75
C LYS A 94 -13.03 14.88 -9.73
N ILE A 95 -12.13 14.73 -10.69
CA ILE A 95 -11.00 15.65 -10.87
C ILE A 95 -11.01 16.17 -12.29
N SER A 96 -10.65 17.43 -12.45
CA SER A 96 -10.43 18.05 -13.75
C SER A 96 -8.95 18.08 -14.11
N THR A 97 -8.64 18.57 -15.32
CA THR A 97 -7.26 18.85 -15.72
C THR A 97 -6.62 19.91 -14.85
N GLU A 98 -7.38 20.93 -14.44
CA GLU A 98 -6.95 22.05 -13.60
C GLU A 98 -6.51 21.56 -12.22
N ASP A 99 -7.27 20.65 -11.60
CA ASP A 99 -6.90 20.03 -10.31
C ASP A 99 -5.52 19.35 -10.38
N VAL A 100 -5.22 18.70 -11.52
CA VAL A 100 -3.92 18.05 -11.73
C VAL A 100 -2.82 19.09 -11.93
N PHE A 101 -3.08 20.16 -12.70
CA PHE A 101 -2.14 21.26 -12.86
C PHE A 101 -1.75 21.87 -11.50
N ASP A 102 -2.75 22.17 -10.67
CA ASP A 102 -2.56 22.75 -9.34
C ASP A 102 -1.78 21.80 -8.42
N ALA A 103 -2.15 20.52 -8.40
CA ALA A 103 -1.44 19.52 -7.60
C ALA A 103 0.03 19.38 -8.03
N VAL A 104 0.30 19.34 -9.33
CA VAL A 104 1.68 19.24 -9.86
C VAL A 104 2.47 20.50 -9.54
N ALA A 105 1.87 21.68 -9.72
CA ALA A 105 2.49 22.97 -9.39
C ALA A 105 2.83 23.04 -7.90
N TYR A 106 1.91 22.63 -7.03
CA TYR A 106 2.13 22.59 -5.57
C TYR A 106 3.35 21.74 -5.18
N PHE A 107 3.51 20.54 -5.75
CA PHE A 107 4.62 19.66 -5.38
C PHE A 107 5.95 19.95 -6.09
N THR A 108 5.92 20.58 -7.27
CA THR A 108 7.10 20.71 -8.15
C THR A 108 7.53 22.13 -8.43
N GLY A 109 6.66 23.13 -8.18
CA GLY A 109 6.84 24.51 -8.59
C GLY A 109 6.78 24.71 -10.12
N ARG A 110 6.26 23.74 -10.88
CA ARG A 110 6.25 23.75 -12.35
C ARG A 110 4.90 23.31 -12.88
N ILE A 111 4.60 23.75 -14.09
CA ILE A 111 3.39 23.38 -14.82
C ILE A 111 3.75 22.30 -15.85
N PRO A 112 3.00 21.18 -15.92
CA PRO A 112 3.21 20.14 -16.94
C PRO A 112 2.86 20.62 -18.36
N ASN A 113 3.43 19.98 -19.38
CA ASN A 113 3.19 20.34 -20.77
C ASN A 113 1.81 19.89 -21.27
N LYS A 114 1.33 18.76 -20.76
CA LYS A 114 0.03 18.17 -21.08
C LYS A 114 -0.42 17.29 -19.93
N VAL A 115 -1.72 17.27 -19.69
CA VAL A 115 -2.38 16.36 -18.74
C VAL A 115 -3.52 15.65 -19.47
N GLU A 116 -3.65 14.35 -19.24
CA GLU A 116 -4.82 13.57 -19.63
C GLU A 116 -5.35 12.83 -18.40
N VAL A 117 -6.64 12.98 -18.13
CA VAL A 117 -7.33 12.38 -16.98
C VAL A 117 -8.24 11.26 -17.46
N SER A 118 -8.14 10.11 -16.81
CA SER A 118 -9.04 8.97 -16.95
C SER A 118 -9.54 8.53 -15.57
N ASP A 119 -10.46 7.56 -15.53
CA ASP A 119 -11.11 7.15 -14.28
C ASP A 119 -10.12 6.68 -13.21
N ASP A 120 -9.14 5.86 -13.59
CA ASP A 120 -8.17 5.26 -12.68
C ASP A 120 -6.73 5.80 -12.85
N THR A 121 -6.49 6.61 -13.87
CA THR A 121 -5.15 7.00 -14.33
C THR A 121 -5.08 8.48 -14.69
N VAL A 122 -3.95 9.11 -14.38
CA VAL A 122 -3.59 10.47 -14.83
C VAL A 122 -2.26 10.40 -15.54
N MET A 123 -2.24 10.82 -16.81
CA MET A 123 -1.01 10.94 -17.58
C MET A 123 -0.52 12.37 -17.57
N ILE A 124 0.76 12.56 -17.24
CA ILE A 124 1.38 13.88 -17.11
C ILE A 124 2.61 13.91 -18.01
N LYS A 125 2.59 14.76 -19.03
CA LYS A 125 3.73 15.00 -19.90
C LYS A 125 4.63 16.06 -19.26
N MET A 126 5.70 15.62 -18.60
CA MET A 126 6.72 16.49 -18.03
C MET A 126 7.98 15.71 -17.64
N LYS A 127 9.08 16.42 -17.41
CA LYS A 127 10.28 15.84 -16.80
C LYS A 127 10.14 15.76 -15.28
N LEU A 128 9.58 14.66 -14.77
CA LEU A 128 9.50 14.35 -13.35
C LEU A 128 10.04 12.94 -13.05
N ARG A 129 11.06 12.84 -12.19
CA ARG A 129 11.66 11.55 -11.76
C ARG A 129 11.53 11.29 -10.26
N ASN A 130 11.04 12.26 -9.49
CA ASN A 130 10.97 12.13 -8.05
C ASN A 130 9.81 11.19 -7.67
N VAL A 131 10.15 9.96 -7.32
CA VAL A 131 9.20 8.90 -6.95
C VAL A 131 8.32 9.29 -5.75
N LYS A 132 8.84 10.11 -4.82
CA LYS A 132 8.07 10.58 -3.67
C LYS A 132 6.95 11.52 -4.11
N ILE A 133 7.24 12.44 -5.03
CA ILE A 133 6.25 13.35 -5.60
C ILE A 133 5.21 12.57 -6.40
N ILE A 134 5.64 11.62 -7.25
CA ILE A 134 4.71 10.77 -8.00
C ILE A 134 3.74 10.05 -7.05
N ARG A 135 4.24 9.48 -5.95
CA ARG A 135 3.39 8.83 -4.94
C ARG A 135 2.46 9.81 -4.20
N ALA A 136 2.91 11.03 -3.95
CA ALA A 136 2.08 12.07 -3.35
C ALA A 136 0.94 12.46 -4.31
N LEU A 137 1.24 12.67 -5.59
CA LEU A 137 0.25 12.93 -6.63
C LEU A 137 -0.75 11.78 -6.75
N GLU A 138 -0.28 10.52 -6.79
CA GLU A 138 -1.17 9.35 -6.80
C GLU A 138 -2.12 9.32 -5.60
N THR A 139 -1.60 9.73 -4.43
CA THR A 139 -2.39 9.81 -3.20
C THR A 139 -3.45 10.89 -3.33
N VAL A 140 -3.06 12.13 -3.61
CA VAL A 140 -3.98 13.29 -3.67
C VAL A 140 -5.04 13.10 -4.75
N LEU A 141 -4.63 12.68 -5.95
CA LEU A 141 -5.52 12.50 -7.10
C LEU A 141 -6.33 11.20 -7.02
N ARG A 142 -6.01 10.29 -6.09
CA ARG A 142 -6.63 8.96 -5.95
C ARG A 142 -6.57 8.13 -7.25
N ARG A 143 -5.53 8.33 -8.06
CA ARG A 143 -5.33 7.69 -9.38
C ARG A 143 -3.89 7.29 -9.58
N LYS A 144 -3.64 6.36 -10.48
CA LYS A 144 -2.28 6.00 -10.90
C LYS A 144 -1.71 7.13 -11.75
N VAL A 145 -0.49 7.58 -11.43
CA VAL A 145 0.16 8.66 -12.18
C VAL A 145 1.21 8.08 -13.11
N LEU A 146 1.08 8.38 -14.40
CA LEU A 146 2.04 8.01 -15.44
C LEU A 146 2.75 9.26 -15.94
N ILE A 147 4.08 9.26 -15.87
CA ILE A 147 4.89 10.38 -16.34
C ILE A 147 5.47 10.05 -17.71
N THR A 148 5.17 10.87 -18.70
CA THR A 148 5.76 10.79 -20.05
C THR A 148 6.65 12.00 -20.30
N LYS A 149 7.64 11.85 -21.20
CA LYS A 149 8.48 12.96 -21.65
C LYS A 149 7.81 13.71 -22.80
#